data_AF-A0A926FJI5-F1
#
_entry.id   AF-A0A926FJI5-F1
#
_cell.length_a   1.000
_cell.length_b   1.000
_cell.length_c   1.000
_cell.angle_alpha   90.00
_cell.angle_beta   90.00
_cell.angle_gamma   90.00
#
_symmetry.space_group_name_H-M   'P 1'
#
loop_
_entity.id
_entity.type
_entity.pdbx_description
1 polymer ?
#
loop_
_entity_poly.entity_id
_entity_poly.type
_entity_poly.pdbx_seq_one_letter_code
_entity_poly.pdbx_strand_id
1 'polypeptide(L)'
;MSAPAVSASTPVDKRRALTALLLAWLFPGLGHYYLGRRRVAIAFAVIVTATFLLGLSFEGRLYSPDRSQPLTFLATFAVYGAGLLNILARIFTENPGGSILSVTYEYGCAFLLTGGLMNLLLMLDVWDIGTGRKP
;
A
#
# COMPACT_ATOMS: atom_id res chain seq x y z
N MET A 1 -31.31 -34.23 -22.02
CA MET A 1 -30.64 -32.93 -22.11
C MET A 1 -30.45 -32.43 -20.69
N SER A 2 -29.36 -32.84 -20.05
CA SER A 2 -29.12 -32.62 -18.61
C SER A 2 -28.53 -31.22 -18.40
N ALA A 3 -29.16 -30.41 -17.56
CA ALA A 3 -28.65 -29.07 -17.22
C ALA A 3 -27.24 -29.16 -16.63
N PRO A 4 -26.32 -28.23 -16.93
CA PRO A 4 -25.02 -28.20 -16.29
C PRO A 4 -25.22 -27.90 -14.80
N ALA A 5 -24.63 -28.73 -13.94
CA ALA A 5 -24.60 -28.50 -12.51
C ALA A 5 -23.92 -27.14 -12.25
N VAL A 6 -24.68 -26.18 -11.71
CA VAL A 6 -24.14 -24.93 -11.17
C VAL A 6 -23.13 -25.34 -10.09
N SER A 7 -21.83 -25.20 -10.39
CA SER A 7 -20.78 -25.51 -9.42
C SER A 7 -21.02 -24.65 -8.19
N ALA A 8 -21.26 -25.28 -7.04
CA ALA A 8 -21.39 -24.60 -5.77
C ALA A 8 -20.22 -23.64 -5.60
N SER A 9 -20.50 -22.34 -5.44
CA SER A 9 -19.47 -21.36 -5.15
C SER A 9 -18.79 -21.77 -3.85
N THR A 10 -17.48 -22.03 -3.89
CA THR A 10 -16.71 -22.24 -2.67
C THR A 10 -16.95 -21.05 -1.73
N PRO A 11 -17.26 -21.29 -0.45
CA PRO A 11 -17.51 -20.21 0.49
C PRO A 11 -16.32 -19.25 0.50
N VAL A 12 -16.60 -17.95 0.33
CA VAL A 12 -15.58 -16.90 0.41
C VAL A 12 -14.97 -16.94 1.82
N ASP A 13 -13.69 -17.28 1.91
CA ASP A 13 -12.97 -17.25 3.18
C ASP A 13 -12.58 -15.81 3.54
N LYS A 14 -13.55 -15.10 4.12
CA LYS A 14 -13.38 -13.70 4.55
C LYS A 14 -12.25 -13.54 5.57
N ARG A 15 -11.98 -14.54 6.41
CA ARG A 15 -10.90 -14.48 7.41
C ARG A 15 -9.54 -14.51 6.74
N ARG A 16 -9.36 -15.40 5.76
CA ARG A 16 -8.16 -15.45 4.93
C ARG A 16 -7.95 -14.16 4.15
N ALA A 17 -9.00 -13.58 3.57
CA ALA A 17 -8.90 -12.31 2.85
C ALA A 17 -8.52 -11.14 3.77
N LEU A 18 -9.16 -11.03 4.95
CA LEU A 18 -8.87 -9.97 5.93
C LEU A 18 -7.44 -10.09 6.50
N THR A 19 -6.99 -11.30 6.83
CA THR A 19 -5.61 -11.51 7.30
C THR A 19 -4.59 -11.12 6.24
N ALA A 20 -4.81 -11.52 4.99
CA ALA A 20 -3.95 -11.14 3.88
C ALA A 20 -3.93 -9.61 3.66
N LEU A 21 -5.09 -8.95 3.77
CA LEU A 21 -5.23 -7.50 3.67
C LEU A 21 -4.45 -6.77 4.78
N LEU A 22 -4.59 -7.22 6.03
CA LEU A 22 -3.87 -6.65 7.18
C LEU A 22 -2.36 -6.82 7.02
N LEU A 23 -1.91 -7.97 6.51
CA LEU A 23 -0.49 -8.22 6.23
C LEU A 23 0.03 -7.30 5.11
N ALA A 24 -0.72 -7.14 4.02
CA ALA A 24 -0.36 -6.22 2.93
C ALA A 24 -0.32 -4.76 3.38
N TRP A 25 -1.21 -4.35 4.29
CA TRP A 25 -1.11 -3.03 4.91
C TRP A 25 0.12 -2.94 5.82
N LEU A 26 0.42 -3.96 6.62
CA LEU A 26 1.56 -3.93 7.52
C LEU A 26 2.87 -3.73 6.76
N PHE A 27 3.13 -4.51 5.71
CA PHE A 27 4.30 -4.30 4.88
C PHE A 27 4.04 -4.74 3.42
N PRO A 28 4.55 -3.98 2.43
CA PRO A 28 4.29 -4.30 1.03
C PRO A 28 4.73 -5.72 0.67
N GLY A 29 3.82 -6.47 0.05
CA GLY A 29 4.06 -7.85 -0.40
C GLY A 29 3.79 -8.95 0.65
N LEU A 30 3.61 -8.65 1.94
CA LEU A 30 3.33 -9.71 2.93
C LEU A 30 1.99 -10.42 2.68
N GLY A 31 0.95 -9.71 2.25
CA GLY A 31 -0.33 -10.32 1.89
C GLY A 31 -0.20 -11.31 0.73
N HIS A 32 0.56 -10.94 -0.32
CA HIS A 32 0.88 -11.85 -1.43
C HIS A 32 1.70 -13.05 -0.97
N TYR A 33 2.64 -12.85 -0.05
CA TYR A 33 3.44 -13.94 0.50
C TYR A 33 2.56 -14.94 1.25
N TYR A 34 1.65 -14.45 2.11
CA TYR A 34 0.68 -15.27 2.85
C TYR A 34 -0.24 -16.07 1.92
N LEU A 35 -0.63 -15.50 0.78
CA LEU A 35 -1.43 -16.19 -0.25
C LEU A 35 -0.59 -17.09 -1.17
N GLY A 36 0.70 -17.28 -0.90
CA GLY A 36 1.59 -18.19 -1.64
C GLY A 36 2.27 -17.59 -2.87
N ARG A 37 2.06 -16.29 -3.16
CA ARG A 37 2.58 -15.60 -4.36
C ARG A 37 3.95 -14.97 -4.10
N ARG A 38 4.96 -15.79 -3.83
CA ARG A 38 6.30 -15.34 -3.39
C ARG A 38 6.99 -14.38 -4.37
N ARG A 39 6.95 -14.65 -5.69
CA ARG A 39 7.59 -13.78 -6.69
C ARG A 39 6.98 -12.38 -6.69
N VAL A 40 5.65 -12.32 -6.65
CA VAL A 40 4.88 -11.06 -6.60
C VAL A 40 5.16 -10.32 -5.29
N ALA A 41 5.16 -11.06 -4.17
CA ALA A 41 5.48 -10.51 -2.85
C ALA A 41 6.85 -9.82 -2.83
N ILE A 42 7.90 -10.50 -3.28
CA ILE A 42 9.27 -9.96 -3.28
C ILE A 42 9.38 -8.77 -4.23
N ALA A 43 8.84 -8.88 -5.45
CA ALA A 43 8.89 -7.79 -6.43
C ALA A 43 8.25 -6.50 -5.89
N PHE A 44 7.05 -6.60 -5.33
CA PHE A 44 6.37 -5.42 -4.78
C PHE A 44 6.94 -4.95 -3.46
N ALA A 45 7.45 -5.84 -2.60
CA ALA A 45 8.21 -5.45 -1.42
C ALA A 45 9.37 -4.54 -1.80
N VAL A 46 10.15 -4.92 -2.82
CA VAL A 46 11.29 -4.13 -3.30
C VAL A 46 10.82 -2.82 -3.94
N ILE A 47 9.90 -2.87 -4.92
CA ILE A 47 9.49 -1.68 -5.68
C ILE A 47 8.84 -0.65 -4.77
N VAL A 48 7.87 -1.04 -3.94
CA VAL A 48 7.14 -0.10 -3.08
C VAL A 48 8.06 0.46 -2.00
N THR A 49 8.86 -0.38 -1.35
CA THR A 49 9.79 0.09 -0.31
C THR A 49 10.84 1.03 -0.90
N ALA A 50 11.44 0.69 -2.05
CA ALA A 50 12.41 1.55 -2.71
C ALA A 50 11.79 2.90 -3.12
N THR A 51 10.58 2.87 -3.71
CA THR A 51 9.85 4.09 -4.09
C THR A 51 9.59 4.98 -2.88
N PHE A 52 9.14 4.39 -1.77
CA PHE A 52 8.88 5.12 -0.54
C PHE A 52 10.14 5.71 0.09
N LEU A 53 11.21 4.91 0.19
CA LEU A 53 12.50 5.37 0.72
C LEU A 53 13.15 6.45 -0.14
N LEU A 54 13.02 6.37 -1.47
CA LEU A 54 13.45 7.43 -2.38
C LEU A 54 12.66 8.72 -2.11
N GLY A 55 11.35 8.61 -1.91
CA GLY A 55 10.51 9.74 -1.53
C GLY A 55 10.95 10.44 -0.24
N LEU A 56 11.34 9.66 0.77
CA LEU A 56 11.94 10.20 2.01
C LEU A 56 13.31 10.84 1.76
N SER A 57 14.17 10.20 0.97
CA SER A 57 15.51 10.71 0.66
C SER A 57 15.49 12.04 -0.12
N PHE A 58 14.41 12.29 -0.85
CA PHE A 58 14.16 13.52 -1.58
C PHE A 58 13.46 14.60 -0.73
N GLU A 59 13.41 14.41 0.58
CA GLU A 59 12.84 15.33 1.55
C GLU A 59 11.34 15.57 1.31
N GLY A 60 10.64 14.57 0.76
CA GLY A 60 9.21 14.61 0.53
C GLY A 60 8.39 14.73 1.82
N ARG A 61 7.22 15.35 1.71
CA ARG A 61 6.30 15.56 2.83
C ARG A 61 5.52 14.30 3.18
N LEU A 62 5.60 13.87 4.42
CA LEU A 62 4.69 12.90 5.01
C LEU A 62 3.39 13.62 5.42
N TYR A 63 2.49 13.80 4.44
CA TYR A 63 1.24 14.56 4.60
C TYR A 63 0.44 14.18 5.85
N SER A 64 -0.04 15.19 6.56
CA SER A 64 -0.92 15.06 7.75
C SER A 64 -2.16 15.91 7.51
N PRO A 65 -3.35 15.52 8.02
CA PRO A 65 -4.60 16.20 7.70
C PRO A 65 -4.56 17.69 8.02
N ASP A 66 -4.87 18.54 7.04
CA ASP A 66 -4.93 19.99 7.17
C ASP A 66 -6.26 20.50 6.61
N ARG A 67 -7.04 21.19 7.44
CA ARG A 67 -8.36 21.71 7.06
C ARG A 67 -8.30 22.84 6.05
N SER A 68 -7.18 23.56 5.99
CA SER A 68 -6.99 24.66 5.04
C SER A 68 -6.75 24.17 3.61
N GLN A 69 -6.32 22.91 3.45
CA GLN A 69 -5.96 22.31 2.17
C GLN A 69 -6.65 20.95 2.01
N PRO A 70 -7.87 20.90 1.44
CA PRO A 70 -8.65 19.66 1.34
C PRO A 70 -7.95 18.48 0.65
N LEU A 71 -7.07 18.75 -0.32
CA LEU A 71 -6.29 17.71 -1.01
C LEU A 71 -5.34 16.96 -0.07
N THR A 72 -4.93 17.59 1.03
CA THR A 72 -4.06 16.98 2.03
C THR A 72 -4.70 15.78 2.72
N PHE A 73 -6.03 15.71 2.81
CA PHE A 73 -6.72 14.51 3.32
C PHE A 73 -6.48 13.30 2.42
N LEU A 74 -6.58 13.49 1.11
CA LEU A 74 -6.33 12.42 0.13
C LEU A 74 -4.85 12.04 0.08
N ALA A 75 -3.96 13.03 0.15
CA ALA A 75 -2.52 12.81 0.23
C ALA A 75 -2.14 12.05 1.51
N THR A 76 -2.75 12.41 2.64
CA THR A 76 -2.57 11.68 3.91
C THR A 76 -3.04 10.23 3.74
N PHE A 77 -4.24 10.02 3.20
CA PHE A 77 -4.76 8.67 2.95
C PHE A 77 -3.80 7.82 2.10
N ALA A 78 -3.26 8.40 1.03
CA ALA A 78 -2.27 7.76 0.19
C ALA A 78 -1.00 7.37 0.97
N VAL A 79 -0.40 8.30 1.70
CA VAL A 79 0.84 8.04 2.48
C VAL A 79 0.60 6.98 3.57
N TYR A 80 -0.55 6.97 4.25
CA TYR A 80 -0.91 5.92 5.20
C TYR A 80 -1.18 4.55 4.54
N GLY A 81 -1.38 4.52 3.22
CA GLY A 81 -1.39 3.31 2.42
C GLY A 81 -0.07 2.54 2.45
N ALA A 82 1.07 3.22 2.65
CA ALA A 82 2.36 2.58 2.84
C ALA A 82 2.50 1.85 4.20
N GLY A 83 1.51 1.98 5.08
CA GLY A 83 1.40 1.19 6.30
C GLY A 83 2.54 1.42 7.28
N LEU A 84 3.21 0.34 7.68
CA LEU A 84 4.31 0.40 8.65
C LEU A 84 5.47 1.26 8.15
N LEU A 85 5.74 1.31 6.84
CA LEU A 85 6.79 2.16 6.28
C LEU A 85 6.57 3.63 6.66
N ASN A 86 5.34 4.12 6.54
CA ASN A 86 4.99 5.49 6.93
C ASN A 86 5.05 5.69 8.46
N ILE A 87 4.59 4.72 9.25
CA ILE A 87 4.64 4.83 10.71
C ILE A 87 6.10 4.93 11.19
N LEU A 88 6.97 4.04 10.70
CA LEU A 88 8.39 4.06 11.05
C LEU A 88 9.06 5.34 10.56
N ALA A 89 8.79 5.77 9.32
CA ALA A 89 9.34 7.01 8.80
C ALA A 89 8.99 8.22 9.66
N ARG A 90 7.75 8.32 10.15
CA ARG A 90 7.31 9.41 11.05
C ARG A 90 7.97 9.37 12.42
N ILE A 91 8.34 8.18 12.92
CA ILE A 91 9.04 8.03 14.20
C ILE A 91 10.51 8.41 14.06
N PHE A 92 11.15 8.04 12.93
CA PHE A 92 12.58 8.26 12.72
C PHE A 92 12.94 9.59 12.08
N THR A 93 12.01 10.25 11.39
CA THR A 93 12.27 11.55 10.75
C THR A 93 12.07 12.70 11.72
N GLU A 94 13.03 13.61 11.78
CA GLU A 94 12.91 14.87 12.53
C GLU A 94 12.04 15.89 11.79
N ASN A 95 11.89 15.74 10.47
CA ASN A 95 11.11 16.64 9.63
C ASN A 95 10.06 15.90 8.78
N PRO A 96 8.90 15.55 9.37
CA PRO A 96 7.80 14.93 8.61
C PRO A 96 7.19 15.88 7.57
N GLY A 97 7.39 17.19 7.71
CA GLY A 97 6.90 18.21 6.79
C GLY A 97 7.64 18.25 5.45
N GLY A 98 8.81 17.61 5.36
CA GLY A 98 9.71 17.75 4.23
C GLY A 98 10.34 19.15 4.16
N SER A 99 11.17 19.38 3.15
CA SER A 99 11.88 20.65 2.96
C SER A 99 11.46 21.31 1.66
N ILE A 100 10.57 22.29 1.73
CA ILE A 100 10.02 22.97 0.54
C ILE A 100 11.12 23.70 -0.26
N LEU A 101 12.24 24.02 0.38
CA LEU A 101 13.39 24.67 -0.26
C LEU A 101 14.29 23.68 -1.03
N SER A 102 14.09 22.37 -0.84
CA SER A 102 14.84 21.35 -1.56
C SER A 102 14.33 21.22 -3.00
N VAL A 103 15.26 21.18 -3.96
CA VAL A 103 14.93 20.98 -5.39
C VAL A 103 14.26 19.62 -5.62
N THR A 104 14.50 18.65 -4.74
CA THR A 104 13.92 17.31 -4.85
C THR A 104 12.55 17.16 -4.20
N TYR A 105 12.07 18.17 -3.46
CA TYR A 105 10.89 18.09 -2.61
C TYR A 105 9.63 17.59 -3.34
N GLU A 106 9.30 18.20 -4.48
CA GLU A 106 8.09 17.86 -5.23
C GLU A 106 8.16 16.42 -5.79
N TYR A 107 9.35 16.00 -6.22
CA TYR A 107 9.59 14.61 -6.62
C TYR A 107 9.45 13.69 -5.41
N GLY A 108 9.99 14.05 -4.25
CA GLY A 108 9.87 13.30 -3.01
C GLY A 108 8.40 13.06 -2.62
N CYS A 109 7.59 14.11 -2.63
CA CYS A 109 6.14 14.02 -2.42
C CYS A 109 5.48 13.06 -3.42
N ALA A 110 5.80 13.16 -4.72
CA ALA A 110 5.25 12.29 -5.75
C ALA A 110 5.63 10.81 -5.52
N PHE A 111 6.87 10.53 -5.13
CA PHE A 111 7.34 9.17 -4.80
C PHE A 111 6.63 8.61 -3.56
N LEU A 112 6.50 9.39 -2.48
CA LEU A 112 5.80 8.96 -1.27
C LEU A 112 4.33 8.62 -1.53
N LEU A 113 3.64 9.51 -2.26
CA LEU A 113 2.24 9.30 -2.64
C LEU A 113 2.10 8.08 -3.56
N THR A 114 2.98 7.93 -4.53
CA THR A 114 2.97 6.81 -5.47
C THR A 114 3.22 5.49 -4.76
N GLY A 115 4.22 5.40 -3.87
CA GLY A 115 4.49 4.20 -3.08
C GLY A 115 3.30 3.81 -2.20
N GLY A 116 2.68 4.79 -1.54
CA GLY A 116 1.50 4.56 -0.73
C GLY A 116 0.28 4.08 -1.53
N LEU A 117 -0.02 4.73 -2.65
CA LEU A 117 -1.11 4.33 -3.55
C LEU A 117 -0.86 2.96 -4.18
N MET A 118 0.37 2.66 -4.59
CA MET A 118 0.74 1.33 -5.08
C MET A 118 0.44 0.26 -4.03
N ASN A 119 0.79 0.49 -2.75
CA ASN A 119 0.48 -0.49 -1.71
C ASN A 119 -1.04 -0.68 -1.49
N LEU A 120 -1.84 0.39 -1.60
CA LEU A 120 -3.29 0.28 -1.56
C LEU A 120 -3.86 -0.55 -2.71
N LEU A 121 -3.30 -0.42 -3.93
CA LEU A 121 -3.70 -1.27 -5.05
C LEU A 121 -3.32 -2.74 -4.81
N LEU A 122 -2.17 -2.99 -4.19
CA LEU A 122 -1.75 -4.35 -3.80
C LEU A 122 -2.66 -4.95 -2.73
N MET A 123 -3.12 -4.13 -1.78
CA MET A 123 -4.11 -4.54 -0.80
C MET A 123 -5.43 -4.97 -1.46
N LEU A 124 -5.91 -4.24 -2.47
CA LEU A 124 -7.08 -4.62 -3.26
C LEU A 124 -6.85 -5.91 -4.04
N ASP A 125 -5.67 -6.07 -4.66
CA ASP A 125 -5.31 -7.30 -5.37
C ASP A 125 -5.29 -8.53 -4.44
N VAL A 126 -4.71 -8.38 -3.24
CA VAL A 126 -4.69 -9.42 -2.20
C VAL A 126 -6.09 -9.77 -1.73
N TRP A 127 -6.99 -8.78 -1.60
CA TRP A 127 -8.38 -9.03 -1.26
C TRP A 127 -9.09 -9.86 -2.33
N ASP A 128 -8.89 -9.53 -3.61
CA ASP A 128 -9.50 -10.28 -4.72
C ASP A 128 -8.96 -11.71 -4.82
N ILE A 129 -7.66 -11.93 -4.56
CA ILE A 129 -7.07 -13.28 -4.46
C ILE A 129 -7.61 -14.02 -3.23
N GLY A 130 -7.67 -13.35 -2.08
CA GLY A 130 -8.13 -13.94 -0.83
C GLY A 130 -9.62 -14.32 -0.84
N THR A 131 -10.43 -13.60 -1.61
CA THR A 131 -11.85 -13.91 -1.83
C THR A 131 -12.11 -14.88 -2.97
N GLY A 132 -11.06 -15.31 -3.70
CA GLY A 132 -11.16 -16.25 -4.82
C GLY A 132 -11.70 -15.66 -6.12
N ARG A 133 -11.78 -14.32 -6.24
CA ARG A 133 -12.15 -13.63 -7.48
C ARG A 133 -11.03 -13.68 -8.52
N LYS A 134 -9.80 -13.76 -8.04
CA LYS A 134 -8.59 -13.90 -8.85
C LYS A 134 -7.89 -15.19 -8.44
N PRO A 135 -7.48 -16.06 -9.40
CA PRO A 135 -6.69 -17.24 -9.09
C PRO A 135 -5.36 -16.83 -8.47
#